data_AF-A0A0F9GRD4-F1
#
_entry.id   AF-A0A0F9GRD4-F1
#
_cell.length_a   1.000
_cell.length_b   1.000
_cell.length_c   1.000
_cell.angle_alpha   90.00
_cell.angle_beta   90.00
_cell.angle_gamma   90.00
#
_symmetry.space_group_name_H-M   'P 1'
#
loop_
_entity.id
_entity.type
_entity.pdbx_description
1 polymer ?
#
loop_
_entity_poly.entity_id
_entity_poly.type
_entity_poly.pdbx_seq_one_letter_code
_entity_poly.pdbx_strand_id
1 'polypeptide(L)'
;VHTTIKPKEMVANRFTTLYRSGLLFIVRGYAWDGPSGPAIDTSSFMQASLVHDALYQLMREGLIDINYRKDADLLLYKISREDGMWTLRALWTYWAVRRFAKSAITNKKKIIKAGK
;
A
#
# COMPACT_ATOMS: atom_id res chain seq x y z
N VAL A 1 1.11 -9.46 6.96
CA VAL A 1 2.14 -8.44 7.26
C VAL A 1 1.68 -7.63 8.46
N HIS A 2 2.54 -7.40 9.47
CA HIS A 2 2.20 -6.52 10.59
C HIS A 2 2.41 -5.06 10.21
N THR A 3 1.37 -4.23 10.37
CA THR A 3 1.38 -2.81 10.05
C THR A 3 1.32 -1.98 11.33
N THR A 4 1.74 -0.72 11.25
CA THR A 4 1.54 0.26 12.33
C THR A 4 0.13 0.85 12.34
N ILE A 5 -0.68 0.57 11.32
CA ILE A 5 -2.04 1.08 11.16
C ILE A 5 -3.00 0.16 11.93
N LYS A 6 -3.69 0.72 12.92
CA LYS A 6 -4.64 -0.03 13.77
C LYS A 6 -6.02 0.62 13.68
N PRO A 7 -6.94 0.09 12.87
CA PRO A 7 -8.29 0.61 12.78
C PRO A 7 -9.07 0.31 14.08
N LYS A 8 -10.10 1.11 14.36
CA LYS A 8 -10.98 0.91 15.53
C LYS A 8 -11.65 -0.46 15.50
N GLU A 9 -12.08 -0.88 14.32
CA GLU A 9 -12.73 -2.16 14.04
C GLU A 9 -11.99 -2.90 12.93
N MET A 10 -12.23 -4.20 12.79
CA MET A 10 -11.70 -4.96 11.65
C MET A 10 -12.35 -4.44 10.37
N VAL A 11 -11.54 -4.18 9.36
CA VAL A 11 -12.01 -3.72 8.05
C VAL A 11 -11.60 -4.72 6.98
N ALA A 12 -12.49 -4.94 6.01
CA ALA A 12 -12.24 -5.88 4.95
C ALA A 12 -12.93 -5.46 3.65
N ASN A 13 -12.31 -5.86 2.54
CA ASN A 13 -12.94 -5.91 1.23
C ASN A 13 -12.73 -7.31 0.64
N ARG A 14 -13.01 -7.48 -0.66
CA ARG A 14 -12.92 -8.78 -1.35
C ARG A 14 -11.54 -9.46 -1.25
N PHE A 15 -10.47 -8.69 -1.13
CA PHE A 15 -9.10 -9.22 -1.22
C PHE A 15 -8.20 -8.83 -0.05
N THR A 16 -8.61 -7.89 0.80
CA THR A 16 -7.77 -7.34 1.86
C THR A 16 -8.54 -7.33 3.17
N THR A 17 -7.89 -7.74 4.25
CA THR A 17 -8.42 -7.64 5.62
C THR A 17 -7.37 -7.02 6.52
N LEU A 18 -7.74 -5.95 7.23
CA LEU A 18 -6.91 -5.31 8.24
C LEU A 18 -7.57 -5.47 9.61
N TYR A 19 -6.92 -6.23 10.48
CA TYR A 19 -7.37 -6.48 11.83
C TYR A 19 -7.02 -5.31 12.76
N ARG A 20 -7.74 -5.20 13.89
CA ARG A 20 -7.47 -4.22 14.97
C ARG A 20 -6.04 -4.31 15.53
N SER A 21 -5.43 -5.49 15.43
CA SER A 21 -4.03 -5.72 15.83
C SER A 21 -3.00 -5.03 14.90
N GLY A 22 -3.44 -4.56 13.74
CA GLY A 22 -2.59 -4.07 12.65
C GLY A 22 -2.10 -5.18 11.72
N LEU A 23 -2.57 -6.41 11.90
CA LEU A 23 -2.28 -7.51 10.98
C LEU A 23 -3.06 -7.33 9.67
N LEU A 24 -2.32 -7.18 8.57
CA LEU A 24 -2.84 -7.08 7.22
C LEU A 24 -2.73 -8.43 6.51
N PHE A 25 -3.86 -8.94 6.06
CA PHE A 25 -3.98 -10.08 5.16
C PHE A 25 -4.37 -9.61 3.76
N ILE A 26 -3.69 -10.16 2.76
CA ILE A 26 -3.98 -9.92 1.35
C ILE A 26 -4.17 -11.30 0.72
N VAL A 27 -5.36 -11.54 0.17
CA VAL A 27 -5.74 -12.81 -0.43
C VAL A 27 -5.03 -12.98 -1.77
N ARG A 28 -4.62 -14.22 -2.06
CA ARG A 28 -4.04 -14.57 -3.36
C ARG A 28 -5.01 -14.21 -4.49
N GLY A 29 -4.51 -13.54 -5.53
CA GLY A 29 -5.32 -13.03 -6.64
C GLY A 29 -5.67 -11.55 -6.54
N TYR A 30 -5.19 -10.84 -5.51
CA TYR A 30 -5.18 -9.38 -5.52
C TYR A 30 -4.36 -8.85 -6.69
N ALA A 31 -4.95 -7.98 -7.51
CA ALA A 31 -4.27 -7.31 -8.61
C ALA A 31 -3.70 -5.97 -8.13
N TRP A 32 -2.41 -5.74 -8.36
CA TRP A 32 -1.72 -4.50 -8.04
C TRP A 32 -0.79 -4.11 -9.19
N ASP A 33 -0.48 -2.82 -9.31
CA ASP A 33 0.25 -2.30 -10.48
C ASP A 33 1.77 -2.45 -10.34
N GLY A 34 2.24 -3.05 -9.24
CA GLY A 34 3.64 -3.07 -8.89
C GLY A 34 4.16 -1.68 -8.49
N PRO A 35 5.48 -1.55 -8.34
CA PRO A 35 6.10 -0.29 -7.99
C PRO A 35 5.95 0.79 -9.09
N SER A 36 5.30 1.89 -8.76
CA SER A 36 5.13 3.02 -9.69
C SER A 36 6.33 3.99 -9.65
N GLY A 37 6.95 4.31 -10.79
CA GLY A 37 8.03 5.32 -10.94
C GLY A 37 9.36 4.73 -11.46
N PRO A 38 10.50 5.45 -11.37
CA PRO A 38 11.82 4.96 -11.81
C PRO A 38 12.37 3.92 -10.81
N ALA A 39 11.59 2.86 -10.62
CA ALA A 39 11.81 1.81 -9.66
C ALA A 39 12.33 0.59 -10.39
N ILE A 40 13.52 0.15 -10.00
CA ILE A 40 14.05 -1.13 -10.48
C ILE A 40 13.25 -2.23 -9.79
N ASP A 41 12.64 -3.12 -10.55
CA ASP A 41 11.92 -4.26 -9.97
C ASP A 41 12.88 -5.16 -9.22
N THR A 42 12.92 -5.00 -7.91
CA THR A 42 13.57 -5.93 -6.99
C THR A 42 12.47 -6.69 -6.27
N SER A 43 12.68 -7.98 -5.98
CA SER A 43 11.71 -8.79 -5.23
C SER A 43 11.27 -8.09 -3.93
N SER A 44 12.20 -7.35 -3.32
CA SER A 44 12.00 -6.50 -2.15
C SER A 44 10.98 -5.37 -2.36
N PHE A 45 10.97 -4.76 -3.55
CA PHE A 45 10.05 -3.66 -3.83
C PHE A 45 8.68 -4.16 -4.30
N MET A 46 8.61 -5.37 -4.84
CA MET A 46 7.34 -6.02 -5.18
C MET A 46 6.50 -6.32 -3.93
N GLN A 47 7.10 -6.84 -2.85
CA GLN A 47 6.35 -7.08 -1.61
C GLN A 47 5.93 -5.76 -0.94
N ALA A 48 6.84 -4.79 -0.87
CA ALA A 48 6.56 -3.50 -0.26
C ALA A 48 5.42 -2.76 -1.02
N SER A 49 5.47 -2.75 -2.36
CA SER A 49 4.44 -2.13 -3.20
C SER A 49 3.08 -2.81 -3.06
N LEU A 50 3.03 -4.14 -2.97
CA LEU A 50 1.79 -4.88 -2.72
C LEU A 50 1.11 -4.42 -1.42
N VAL A 51 1.88 -4.32 -0.33
CA VAL A 51 1.35 -3.87 0.97
C VAL A 51 0.86 -2.42 0.90
N HIS A 52 1.62 -1.55 0.23
CA HIS A 52 1.27 -0.15 0.04
C HIS A 52 -0.03 0.03 -0.75
N ASP A 53 -0.17 -0.66 -1.89
CA ASP A 53 -1.36 -0.61 -2.74
C ASP A 53 -2.61 -1.12 -2.01
N ALA A 54 -2.48 -2.20 -1.24
CA ALA A 54 -3.59 -2.74 -0.45
C ALA A 54 -4.09 -1.75 0.61
N LEU A 55 -3.18 -1.08 1.33
CA LEU A 55 -3.55 -0.05 2.30
C LEU A 55 -4.18 1.18 1.64
N TYR A 56 -3.64 1.59 0.49
CA TYR A 56 -4.20 2.69 -0.29
C TYR A 56 -5.59 2.36 -0.83
N GLN A 57 -5.84 1.11 -1.23
CA GLN A 57 -7.17 0.67 -1.65
C GLN A 57 -8.19 0.81 -0.51
N LEU A 58 -7.84 0.39 0.72
CA LEU A 58 -8.72 0.56 1.88
C LEU A 58 -9.01 2.05 2.16
N MET A 59 -8.03 2.94 1.97
CA MET A 59 -8.24 4.39 2.08
C MET A 59 -9.17 4.92 0.97
N ARG A 60 -8.98 4.47 -0.28
CA ARG A 60 -9.84 4.85 -1.42
C ARG A 60 -11.28 4.41 -1.26
N GLU A 61 -11.49 3.25 -0.65
CA GLU A 61 -12.82 2.71 -0.33
C GLU A 61 -13.43 3.35 0.92
N GLY A 62 -12.68 4.20 1.64
CA GLY A 62 -13.14 4.86 2.87
C GLY A 62 -13.23 3.92 4.08
N LEU A 63 -12.62 2.74 4.00
CA LEU A 63 -12.61 1.75 5.09
C LEU A 63 -11.62 2.13 6.20
N ILE A 64 -10.55 2.86 5.85
CA ILE A 64 -9.63 3.45 6.83
C ILE A 64 -9.40 4.92 6.51
N ASP A 65 -9.06 5.70 7.54
CA ASP A 65 -8.83 7.13 7.42
C ASP A 65 -7.60 7.44 6.52
N ILE A 66 -7.74 8.43 5.65
CA ILE A 66 -6.66 8.95 4.80
C ILE A 66 -5.46 9.48 5.61
N ASN A 67 -5.67 9.82 6.89
CA ASN A 67 -4.62 10.21 7.82
C ASN A 67 -3.54 9.12 7.99
N TYR A 68 -3.90 7.84 7.80
CA TYR A 68 -2.95 6.73 7.82
C TYR A 68 -2.00 6.67 6.62
N ARG A 69 -2.14 7.57 5.64
CA ARG A 69 -1.25 7.62 4.47
C ARG A 69 0.22 7.70 4.85
N LYS A 70 0.56 8.51 5.86
CA LYS A 70 1.96 8.65 6.33
C LYS A 70 2.50 7.32 6.86
N ASP A 71 1.66 6.56 7.57
CA ASP A 71 2.04 5.27 8.14
C ASP A 71 2.20 4.20 7.05
N ALA A 72 1.34 4.22 6.02
CA ALA A 72 1.48 3.34 4.85
C ALA A 72 2.78 3.64 4.07
N ASP A 73 3.08 4.93 3.82
CA ASP A 73 4.32 5.36 3.16
C ASP A 73 5.56 4.94 3.96
N LEU A 74 5.51 5.06 5.30
CA LEU A 74 6.60 4.63 6.18
C LEU A 74 6.76 3.11 6.21
N LEU A 75 5.67 2.36 6.15
CA LEU A 75 5.72 0.90 6.09
C LEU A 75 6.35 0.41 4.78
N LEU A 76 6.03 1.06 3.65
CA LEU A 76 6.70 0.81 2.36
C LEU A 76 8.22 0.97 2.49
N TYR A 77 8.67 2.06 3.11
CA TYR A 77 10.09 2.30 3.38
C TYR A 77 10.71 1.20 4.25
N LYS A 78 10.05 0.82 5.35
CA LYS A 78 10.56 -0.21 6.28
C LYS A 78 10.71 -1.57 5.61
N ILE A 79 9.66 -2.06 4.93
CA ILE A 79 9.71 -3.35 4.23
C ILE A 79 10.78 -3.32 3.13
N SER A 80 10.86 -2.22 2.37
CA SER A 80 11.91 -2.08 1.34
C SER A 80 13.32 -2.17 1.93
N ARG A 81 13.55 -1.59 3.12
CA ARG A 81 14.85 -1.62 3.83
C ARG A 81 15.15 -3.00 4.40
N GLU A 82 14.17 -3.64 5.03
CA GLU A 82 14.27 -5.00 5.59
C GLU A 82 14.60 -6.01 4.50
N ASP A 83 14.02 -5.87 3.32
CA ASP A 83 14.29 -6.71 2.16
C ASP A 83 15.56 -6.27 1.36
N GLY A 84 16.44 -5.47 1.96
CA GLY A 84 17.79 -5.21 1.45
C GLY A 84 17.94 -4.02 0.49
N MET A 85 16.94 -3.16 0.33
CA MET A 85 17.09 -1.94 -0.47
C MET A 85 18.07 -0.96 0.20
N TRP A 86 19.02 -0.44 -0.59
CA TRP A 86 19.96 0.56 -0.09
C TRP A 86 19.25 1.86 0.33
N THR A 87 19.74 2.47 1.42
CA THR A 87 19.08 3.55 2.16
C THR A 87 18.70 4.73 1.29
N LEU A 88 19.59 5.17 0.41
CA LEU A 88 19.37 6.31 -0.48
C LEU A 88 18.19 6.08 -1.43
N ARG A 89 18.10 4.86 -1.97
CA ARG A 89 17.02 4.48 -2.86
C ARG A 89 15.69 4.36 -2.13
N ALA A 90 15.69 3.76 -0.94
CA ALA A 90 14.48 3.68 -0.11
C ALA A 90 13.98 5.08 0.31
N LEU A 91 14.89 6.00 0.65
CA LEU A 91 14.57 7.39 0.95
C LEU A 91 13.99 8.11 -0.26
N TRP A 92 14.62 7.97 -1.44
CA TRP A 92 14.10 8.55 -2.69
C TRP A 92 12.68 8.07 -2.99
N THR A 93 12.44 6.76 -2.90
CA THR A 93 11.10 6.17 -3.08
C THR A 93 10.08 6.73 -2.09
N TYR A 94 10.43 6.81 -0.80
CA TYR A 94 9.55 7.38 0.21
C TYR A 94 9.15 8.82 -0.12
N TRP A 95 10.11 9.66 -0.50
CA TRP A 95 9.86 11.05 -0.87
C TRP A 95 9.02 11.18 -2.15
N ALA A 96 9.29 10.35 -3.16
CA ALA A 96 8.52 10.31 -4.39
C ALA A 96 7.04 9.94 -4.13
N VAL A 97 6.80 8.85 -3.40
CA VAL A 97 5.44 8.43 -3.00
C VAL A 97 4.77 9.53 -2.18
N ARG A 98 5.48 10.15 -1.23
CA ARG A 98 4.91 11.20 -0.38
C ARG A 98 4.39 12.38 -1.19
N ARG A 99 5.11 12.75 -2.26
CA ARG A 99 4.81 13.88 -3.16
C ARG A 99 3.68 13.58 -4.13
N PHE A 100 3.65 12.38 -4.73
CA PHE A 100 2.76 12.07 -5.86
C PHE A 100 1.53 11.21 -5.49
N ALA A 101 1.60 10.43 -4.41
CA ALA A 101 0.53 9.47 -4.09
C ALA A 101 -0.74 10.10 -3.53
N LYS A 102 -0.73 11.39 -3.14
CA LYS A 102 -1.96 12.11 -2.74
C LYS A 102 -3.00 12.09 -3.88
N SER A 103 -2.56 12.26 -5.13
CA SER A 103 -3.44 12.20 -6.31
C SER A 103 -4.03 10.81 -6.55
N ALA A 104 -3.34 9.75 -6.11
CA ALA A 104 -3.80 8.36 -6.27
C ALA A 104 -4.99 8.02 -5.36
N ILE A 105 -5.19 8.74 -4.25
CA ILE A 105 -6.35 8.57 -3.37
C ILE A 105 -7.54 9.38 -3.91
N THR A 106 -7.31 10.58 -4.45
CA THR A 106 -8.37 11.44 -5.00
C THR A 106 -8.93 10.93 -6.33
N ASN A 107 -8.10 10.32 -7.17
CA ASN A 107 -8.58 9.64 -8.38
C ASN A 107 -9.20 8.30 -8.01
N LYS A 108 -10.53 8.24 -7.88
CA LYS A 108 -11.26 6.98 -7.95
C LYS A 108 -10.91 6.31 -9.28
N LYS A 109 -10.10 5.24 -9.26
CA LYS A 109 -9.97 4.34 -10.43
C LYS A 109 -11.39 3.96 -10.83
N LYS A 110 -11.81 4.27 -12.06
CA LYS A 110 -13.09 3.78 -12.61
C LYS A 110 -13.07 2.26 -12.48
N ILE A 111 -13.93 1.71 -11.63
CA ILE A 111 -14.18 0.26 -11.60
C ILE A 111 -14.80 -0.07 -12.96
N ILE A 112 -13.99 -0.56 -13.88
CA ILE A 112 -14.49 -1.11 -15.14
C ILE A 112 -15.13 -2.44 -14.74
N LYS A 113 -16.46 -2.47 -14.63
CA LYS A 113 -17.18 -3.74 -14.52
C LYS A 113 -16.91 -4.50 -15.81
N ALA A 114 -16.08 -5.54 -15.76
CA ALA A 114 -16.02 -6.52 -16.83
C ALA A 114 -17.45 -7.09 -16.98
N GLY A 115 -18.01 -6.93 -18.17
CA GLY A 115 -19.36 -7.39 -18.52
C GLY A 115 -19.50 -8.90 -18.31
N LYS A 116 -20.73 -9.30 -17.96
CA LYS A 116 -21.16 -10.71 -17.86
C LYS A 116 -20.94 -11.46 -19.16
#